data_AF-A0A0D2JL57-F1
#
_entry.id   AF-A0A0D2JL57-F1
#
_cell.length_a   1.000
_cell.length_b   1.000
_cell.length_c   1.000
_cell.angle_alpha   90.00
_cell.angle_beta   90.00
_cell.angle_gamma   90.00
#
_symmetry.space_group_name_H-M   'P 1'
#
loop_
_entity.id
_entity.type
_entity.pdbx_description
1 polymer ?
#
loop_
_entity_poly.entity_id
_entity_poly.type
_entity_poly.pdbx_seq_one_letter_code
_entity_poly.pdbx_strand_id
1 'polypeptide(L)'
;MAIKDSLLVPEKGHVVQSTINYYLDPSKGGATDFYPQTASAFRRKFEQYPVQVTDIRGLDKEEFNLDKEGFTFVQHESEEKEFADDDEVKDRLFREAADILKGVTGATQVRPFSHIIRRERWEAAQNASDGKEDDELVRKKVPARFVHVDHSYGGAEEILRVNVPDEEERERLSKTRWAIINAWRPIREVTRDPLAVCDARSVEESDLVGVIAHSPPPLPGSVQGGSMGKHFETWSVKANPAHRWYYKSRMTPQDVLLLKIFDSKRDGRARRVPHTSFYSDEDCGDSRTSIEIRCLVFWENESLE
;
A
#
# COMPACT_ATOMS: atom_id res chain seq x y z
N MET A 1 -26.22 -42.34 -12.37
CA MET A 1 -24.81 -42.47 -11.99
C MET A 1 -24.06 -41.42 -12.80
N ALA A 2 -23.60 -40.39 -12.08
CA ALA A 2 -22.70 -39.29 -12.43
C ALA A 2 -22.69 -38.74 -13.87
N ILE A 3 -23.39 -37.61 -14.07
CA ILE A 3 -22.90 -36.54 -14.96
C ILE A 3 -21.90 -35.76 -14.10
N LYS A 4 -20.61 -35.88 -14.42
CA LYS A 4 -19.57 -35.07 -13.78
C LYS A 4 -19.59 -33.69 -14.43
N ASP A 5 -20.04 -32.70 -13.68
CA ASP A 5 -19.73 -31.30 -13.93
C ASP A 5 -18.22 -31.16 -14.08
N SER A 6 -17.76 -30.87 -15.30
CA SER A 6 -16.42 -30.36 -15.51
C SER A 6 -16.41 -28.93 -14.99
N LEU A 7 -15.97 -28.77 -13.74
CA LEU A 7 -15.45 -27.51 -13.26
C LEU A 7 -14.36 -27.08 -14.25
N LEU A 8 -14.67 -26.07 -15.07
CA LEU A 8 -13.71 -25.33 -15.86
C LEU A 8 -12.70 -24.74 -14.88
N VAL A 9 -11.54 -25.38 -14.78
CA VAL A 9 -10.37 -24.79 -14.14
C VAL A 9 -9.95 -23.64 -15.06
N PRO A 10 -9.93 -22.38 -14.62
CA PRO A 10 -9.42 -21.29 -15.44
C PRO A 10 -8.00 -21.63 -15.87
N GLU A 11 -7.65 -21.38 -17.14
CA GLU A 11 -6.26 -21.49 -17.60
C GLU A 11 -5.35 -20.77 -16.61
N LYS A 12 -4.39 -21.50 -16.03
CA LYS A 12 -3.56 -21.03 -14.93
C LYS A 12 -2.90 -19.71 -15.33
N GLY A 13 -3.24 -18.63 -14.63
CA GLY A 13 -2.51 -17.37 -14.71
C GLY A 13 -1.01 -17.60 -14.50
N HIS A 14 -0.19 -16.76 -15.14
CA HIS A 14 1.26 -16.80 -14.95
C HIS A 14 1.62 -16.62 -13.47
N VAL A 15 2.61 -17.36 -12.97
CA VAL A 15 2.99 -17.34 -11.55
C VAL A 15 4.49 -17.17 -11.43
N VAL A 16 4.91 -16.19 -10.63
CA VAL A 16 6.31 -15.94 -10.29
C VAL A 16 6.62 -16.51 -8.91
N GLN A 17 7.79 -17.15 -8.78
CA GLN A 17 8.35 -17.54 -7.49
C GLN A 17 9.15 -16.38 -6.91
N SER A 18 8.91 -16.02 -5.66
CA SER A 18 9.65 -14.96 -5.00
C SER A 18 9.87 -15.25 -3.52
N THR A 19 10.70 -14.43 -2.88
CA THR A 19 10.86 -14.41 -1.42
C THR A 19 10.34 -13.09 -0.90
N ILE A 20 9.34 -13.15 -0.02
CA ILE A 20 8.74 -11.99 0.61
C ILE A 20 9.26 -11.84 2.06
N ASN A 21 9.50 -10.60 2.46
CA ASN A 21 9.95 -10.23 3.80
C ASN A 21 8.75 -9.96 4.73
N TYR A 22 8.44 -10.90 5.61
CA TYR A 22 7.41 -10.81 6.64
C TYR A 22 7.95 -10.26 7.97
N TYR A 23 7.04 -9.96 8.89
CA TYR A 23 7.35 -9.60 10.26
C TYR A 23 8.23 -10.66 10.93
N LEU A 24 9.36 -10.23 11.49
CA LEU A 24 10.19 -11.07 12.34
C LEU A 24 9.86 -10.77 13.80
N ASP A 25 9.69 -11.81 14.60
CA ASP A 25 9.44 -11.67 16.03
C ASP A 25 10.61 -10.96 16.76
N PRO A 26 10.37 -10.04 17.71
CA PRO A 26 11.42 -9.34 18.44
C PRO A 26 12.36 -10.28 19.20
N SER A 27 11.86 -11.43 19.68
CA SER A 27 12.70 -12.46 20.32
C SER A 27 13.74 -13.08 19.37
N LYS A 28 13.54 -12.92 18.04
CA LYS A 28 14.46 -13.35 16.98
C LYS A 28 15.23 -12.18 16.35
N GLY A 29 15.17 -10.99 16.95
CA GLY A 29 15.84 -9.78 16.46
C GLY A 29 15.06 -8.98 15.42
N GLY A 30 13.73 -9.15 15.37
CA GLY A 30 12.83 -8.21 14.69
C GLY A 30 12.60 -6.94 15.51
N ALA A 31 11.68 -6.09 15.06
CA ALA A 31 11.44 -4.77 15.65
C ALA A 31 9.95 -4.51 15.92
N THR A 32 9.65 -3.88 17.06
CA THR A 32 8.31 -3.40 17.43
C THR A 32 8.06 -1.95 17.02
N ASP A 33 9.11 -1.22 16.69
CA ASP A 33 9.07 0.14 16.17
C ASP A 33 10.19 0.36 15.15
N PHE A 34 10.14 1.48 14.43
CA PHE A 34 11.21 1.92 13.56
C PHE A 34 11.11 3.41 13.24
N TYR A 35 12.22 3.98 12.79
CA TYR A 35 12.33 5.37 12.33
C TYR A 35 12.48 5.35 10.81
N PRO A 36 11.42 5.59 10.02
CA PRO A 36 11.52 5.58 8.56
C PRO A 36 12.62 6.55 8.09
N GLN A 37 13.31 6.17 7.02
CA GLN A 37 14.41 6.94 6.42
C GLN A 37 15.67 7.05 7.29
N THR A 38 15.86 6.26 8.34
CA THR A 38 17.16 6.12 9.02
C THR A 38 17.95 4.92 8.48
N ALA A 39 19.25 4.87 8.76
CA ALA A 39 20.08 3.71 8.46
C ALA A 39 19.52 2.43 9.12
N SER A 40 19.11 2.51 10.39
CA SER A 40 18.49 1.38 11.11
C SER A 40 17.25 0.84 10.41
N ALA A 41 16.39 1.69 9.84
CA ALA A 41 15.21 1.23 9.10
C ALA A 41 15.55 0.38 7.87
N PHE A 42 16.66 0.68 7.19
CA PHE A 42 17.15 -0.11 6.05
C PHE A 42 17.94 -1.37 6.47
N ARG A 43 18.35 -1.48 7.74
CA ARG A 43 19.00 -2.65 8.35
C ARG A 43 18.04 -3.58 9.09
N ARG A 44 16.75 -3.24 9.15
CA ARG A 44 15.72 -4.06 9.79
C ARG A 44 15.74 -5.49 9.23
N LYS A 45 15.61 -6.45 10.14
CA LYS A 45 15.52 -7.87 9.80
C LYS A 45 14.06 -8.27 9.63
N PHE A 46 13.84 -9.18 8.70
CA PHE A 46 12.52 -9.69 8.33
C PHE A 46 12.58 -11.22 8.24
N GLU A 47 11.44 -11.87 8.43
CA GLU A 47 11.31 -13.30 8.17
C GLU A 47 11.12 -13.49 6.67
N GLN A 48 12.08 -14.13 6.01
CA GLN A 48 12.02 -14.40 4.58
C GLN A 48 11.24 -15.68 4.32
N TYR A 49 10.17 -15.57 3.53
CA TYR A 49 9.31 -16.70 3.19
C TYR A 49 9.16 -16.85 1.67
N PRO A 50 9.44 -18.03 1.09
CA PRO A 50 9.17 -18.30 -0.32
C PRO A 50 7.66 -18.29 -0.59
N VAL A 51 7.24 -17.59 -1.63
CA VAL A 51 5.84 -17.46 -2.01
C VAL A 51 5.65 -17.60 -3.52
N GLN A 52 4.42 -17.91 -3.91
CA GLN A 52 3.95 -17.82 -5.28
C GLN A 52 3.16 -16.51 -5.42
N VAL A 53 3.50 -15.70 -6.42
CA VAL A 53 2.80 -14.46 -6.74
C VAL A 53 2.14 -14.63 -8.10
N THR A 54 0.81 -14.58 -8.14
CA THR A 54 0.04 -14.79 -9.38
C THR A 54 -0.05 -13.49 -10.16
N ASP A 55 0.35 -13.50 -11.43
CA ASP A 55 0.14 -12.41 -12.36
C ASP A 55 -1.31 -12.42 -12.83
N ILE A 56 -2.02 -11.33 -12.54
CA ILE A 56 -3.43 -11.17 -12.92
C ILE A 56 -3.59 -10.50 -14.29
N ARG A 57 -2.50 -10.19 -14.99
CA ARG A 57 -2.57 -9.60 -16.32
C ARG A 57 -3.34 -10.52 -17.27
N GLY A 58 -4.41 -9.99 -17.86
CA GLY A 58 -5.27 -10.74 -18.78
C GLY A 58 -6.38 -11.53 -18.10
N LEU A 59 -6.44 -11.55 -16.76
CA LEU A 59 -7.60 -12.05 -16.03
C LEU A 59 -8.73 -11.02 -16.01
N ASP A 60 -9.96 -11.49 -15.81
CA ASP A 60 -11.15 -10.63 -15.77
C ASP A 60 -11.11 -9.68 -14.57
N LYS A 61 -11.17 -8.37 -14.84
CA LYS A 61 -11.05 -7.32 -13.81
C LYS A 61 -12.15 -7.38 -12.76
N GLU A 62 -13.31 -7.93 -13.11
CA GLU A 62 -14.47 -8.04 -12.22
C GLU A 62 -14.23 -8.99 -11.03
N GLU A 63 -13.19 -9.82 -11.09
CA GLU A 63 -12.83 -10.74 -10.01
C GLU A 63 -12.19 -10.04 -8.79
N PHE A 64 -11.62 -8.84 -8.95
CA PHE A 64 -10.86 -8.15 -7.89
C PHE A 64 -11.49 -6.80 -7.53
N ASN A 65 -12.07 -6.73 -6.33
CA ASN A 65 -12.68 -5.50 -5.84
C ASN A 65 -12.28 -5.17 -4.39
N LEU A 66 -12.49 -3.90 -4.03
CA LEU A 66 -12.11 -3.35 -2.74
C LEU A 66 -12.84 -4.00 -1.55
N ASP A 67 -14.04 -4.55 -1.74
CA ASP A 67 -14.84 -5.13 -0.66
C ASP A 67 -14.56 -6.61 -0.43
N LYS A 68 -14.02 -7.35 -1.41
CA LYS A 68 -13.66 -8.77 -1.24
C LYS A 68 -12.16 -8.96 -1.09
N GLU A 69 -11.37 -8.60 -2.08
CA GLU A 69 -9.91 -8.82 -2.08
C GLU A 69 -9.14 -7.68 -1.39
N GLY A 70 -9.78 -6.52 -1.22
CA GLY A 70 -9.18 -5.33 -0.62
C GLY A 70 -8.41 -4.46 -1.62
N PHE A 71 -8.41 -4.82 -2.90
CA PHE A 71 -7.76 -4.06 -3.96
C PHE A 71 -8.53 -4.17 -5.28
N THR A 72 -8.27 -3.24 -6.20
CA THR A 72 -8.74 -3.33 -7.58
C THR A 72 -7.82 -2.58 -8.53
N PHE A 73 -7.94 -2.86 -9.83
CA PHE A 73 -7.17 -2.19 -10.88
C PHE A 73 -8.12 -1.48 -11.84
N VAL A 74 -7.90 -0.19 -12.02
CA VAL A 74 -8.66 0.63 -12.97
C VAL A 74 -7.77 1.18 -14.07
N GLN A 75 -8.40 1.56 -15.18
CA GLN A 75 -7.72 2.31 -16.23
C GLN A 75 -8.08 3.78 -16.09
N HIS A 76 -7.07 4.63 -16.10
CA HIS A 76 -7.25 6.07 -16.12
C HIS A 76 -6.06 6.72 -16.82
N GLU A 77 -6.32 7.51 -17.86
CA GLU A 77 -5.29 8.34 -18.46
C GLU A 77 -5.12 9.64 -17.64
N SER A 78 -3.94 9.86 -17.06
CA SER A 78 -3.65 11.11 -16.34
C SER A 78 -3.46 12.26 -17.31
N GLU A 79 -3.94 13.45 -16.96
CA GLU A 79 -3.62 14.70 -17.66
C GLU A 79 -2.15 15.08 -17.43
N GLU A 80 -1.62 14.73 -16.25
CA GLU A 80 -0.23 14.94 -15.89
C GLU A 80 0.68 13.87 -16.52
N LYS A 81 1.74 14.31 -17.22
CA LYS A 81 2.66 13.41 -17.93
C LYS A 81 4.09 13.45 -17.37
N GLU A 82 4.48 14.55 -16.73
CA GLU A 82 5.84 14.73 -16.21
C GLU A 82 5.96 14.23 -14.77
N PHE A 83 4.87 14.31 -14.00
CA PHE A 83 4.82 13.95 -12.59
C PHE A 83 5.95 14.63 -11.79
N ALA A 84 6.14 15.93 -12.05
CA ALA A 84 7.08 16.75 -11.29
C ALA A 84 6.61 16.91 -9.83
N ASP A 85 7.56 17.09 -8.90
CA ASP A 85 7.26 17.25 -7.47
C ASP A 85 7.07 18.75 -7.15
N ASP A 86 6.11 19.39 -7.82
CA ASP A 86 5.66 20.75 -7.56
C ASP A 86 4.18 20.78 -7.15
N ASP A 87 3.74 21.90 -6.58
CA ASP A 87 2.43 21.98 -5.93
C ASP A 87 1.27 21.96 -6.94
N GLU A 88 1.46 22.51 -8.14
CA GLU A 88 0.41 22.48 -9.18
C GLU A 88 0.19 21.07 -9.72
N VAL A 89 1.28 20.31 -9.91
CA VAL A 89 1.22 18.90 -10.30
C VAL A 89 0.52 18.07 -9.22
N LYS A 90 0.81 18.33 -7.94
CA LYS A 90 0.16 17.65 -6.81
C LYS A 90 -1.35 17.88 -6.81
N ASP A 91 -1.79 19.12 -6.97
CA ASP A 91 -3.21 19.47 -6.96
C ASP A 91 -3.98 18.80 -8.11
N ARG A 92 -3.37 18.66 -9.29
CA ARG A 92 -3.95 17.89 -10.41
C ARG A 92 -4.08 16.41 -10.05
N LEU A 93 -2.99 15.79 -9.60
CA LEU A 93 -2.95 14.37 -9.27
C LEU A 93 -3.89 14.01 -8.10
N PHE A 94 -4.04 14.90 -7.13
CA PHE A 94 -4.96 14.73 -6.00
C PHE A 94 -6.41 14.75 -6.46
N ARG A 95 -6.77 15.68 -7.36
CA ARG A 95 -8.11 15.71 -7.97
C ARG A 95 -8.40 14.43 -8.76
N GLU A 96 -7.46 13.99 -9.60
CA GLU A 96 -7.62 12.73 -10.34
C GLU A 96 -7.84 11.54 -9.41
N ALA A 97 -7.02 11.41 -8.35
CA ALA A 97 -7.19 10.32 -7.37
C ALA A 97 -8.55 10.38 -6.67
N ALA A 98 -9.02 11.58 -6.31
CA ALA A 98 -10.33 11.78 -5.71
C ALA A 98 -11.47 11.37 -6.64
N ASP A 99 -11.40 11.77 -7.92
CA ASP A 99 -12.42 11.46 -8.92
C ASP A 99 -12.46 9.96 -9.26
N ILE A 100 -11.29 9.33 -9.41
CA ILE A 100 -11.19 7.88 -9.58
C ILE A 100 -11.85 7.16 -8.40
N LEU A 101 -11.47 7.53 -7.17
CA LEU A 101 -12.01 6.88 -5.97
C LEU A 101 -13.52 7.07 -5.86
N LYS A 102 -14.05 8.29 -6.07
CA LYS A 102 -15.50 8.52 -6.10
C LYS A 102 -16.20 7.66 -7.14
N GLY A 103 -15.67 7.59 -8.35
CA GLY A 103 -16.25 6.79 -9.44
C GLY A 103 -16.28 5.29 -9.15
N VAL A 104 -15.23 4.76 -8.51
CA VAL A 104 -15.12 3.33 -8.18
C VAL A 104 -15.96 2.97 -6.96
N THR A 105 -15.99 3.84 -5.96
CA THR A 105 -16.51 3.48 -4.63
C THR A 105 -17.89 4.06 -4.32
N GLY A 106 -18.36 5.05 -5.10
CA GLY A 106 -19.58 5.80 -4.80
C GLY A 106 -19.49 6.71 -3.58
N ALA A 107 -18.28 6.99 -3.07
CA ALA A 107 -18.06 7.84 -1.91
C ALA A 107 -18.62 9.26 -2.11
N THR A 108 -19.20 9.83 -1.05
CA THR A 108 -19.71 11.22 -1.06
C THR A 108 -18.56 12.22 -1.04
N GLN A 109 -17.47 11.87 -0.36
CA GLN A 109 -16.30 12.73 -0.23
C GLN A 109 -15.01 11.93 -0.26
N VAL A 110 -13.99 12.47 -0.93
CA VAL A 110 -12.62 11.93 -0.94
C VAL A 110 -11.66 13.09 -0.66
N ARG A 111 -10.74 12.89 0.29
CA ARG A 111 -9.72 13.86 0.70
C ARG A 111 -8.32 13.23 0.58
N PRO A 112 -7.61 13.49 -0.53
CA PRO A 112 -6.18 13.21 -0.60
C PRO A 112 -5.45 14.01 0.48
N PHE A 113 -4.56 13.35 1.22
CA PHE A 113 -3.84 13.99 2.33
C PHE A 113 -2.32 13.86 2.22
N SER A 114 -1.81 12.93 1.41
CA SER A 114 -0.39 12.84 1.14
C SER A 114 -0.08 12.09 -0.15
N HIS A 115 1.17 12.19 -0.58
CA HIS A 115 1.70 11.36 -1.66
C HIS A 115 3.17 11.01 -1.42
N ILE A 116 3.62 9.96 -2.11
CA ILE A 116 5.02 9.58 -2.18
C ILE A 116 5.40 9.17 -3.59
N ILE A 117 6.43 9.81 -4.12
CA ILE A 117 7.07 9.45 -5.38
C ILE A 117 8.32 8.62 -5.07
N ARG A 118 8.45 7.46 -5.72
CA ARG A 118 9.63 6.58 -5.62
C ARG A 118 10.25 6.45 -7.01
N ARG A 119 11.56 6.69 -7.09
CA ARG A 119 12.34 6.63 -8.35
C ARG A 119 13.67 5.88 -8.20
N GLU A 120 13.97 5.40 -6.99
CA GLU A 120 15.28 4.84 -6.64
C GLU A 120 15.16 3.34 -6.35
N ARG A 121 16.25 2.59 -6.59
CA ARG A 121 16.32 1.16 -6.26
C ARG A 121 16.57 0.94 -4.78
N TRP A 122 16.10 -0.19 -4.25
CA TRP A 122 16.37 -0.62 -2.88
C TRP A 122 17.88 -0.61 -2.54
N GLU A 123 18.71 -1.05 -3.46
CA GLU A 123 20.17 -1.11 -3.30
C GLU A 123 20.79 0.29 -3.11
N ALA A 124 20.17 1.35 -3.65
CA ALA A 124 20.64 2.72 -3.43
C ALA A 124 20.46 3.17 -1.96
N ALA A 125 19.43 2.68 -1.27
CA ALA A 125 19.24 2.92 0.15
C ALA A 125 20.22 2.10 1.01
N GLN A 126 20.45 0.84 0.64
CA GLN A 126 21.44 -0.01 1.33
C GLN A 126 22.84 0.61 1.26
N ASN A 127 23.29 1.00 0.06
CA ASN A 127 24.60 1.63 -0.13
C ASN A 127 24.71 2.98 0.61
N ALA A 128 23.63 3.77 0.63
CA ALA A 128 23.61 5.04 1.33
C ALA A 128 23.58 4.89 2.87
N SER A 129 23.18 3.71 3.37
CA SER A 129 23.18 3.36 4.80
C SER A 129 24.52 2.76 5.27
N ASP A 130 25.41 2.37 4.35
CA ASP A 130 26.69 1.78 4.72
C ASP A 130 27.60 2.81 5.40
N GLY A 131 28.27 2.39 6.47
CA GLY A 131 29.12 3.26 7.30
C GLY A 131 28.38 4.34 8.11
N LYS A 132 27.04 4.38 8.11
CA LYS A 132 26.24 5.30 8.94
C LYS A 132 25.91 4.74 10.31
N GLU A 133 25.77 5.62 11.30
CA GLU A 133 25.15 5.28 12.58
C GLU A 133 23.63 5.05 12.40
N ASP A 134 23.03 4.29 13.31
CA ASP A 134 21.66 3.77 13.16
C ASP A 134 20.58 4.87 13.12
N ASP A 135 20.81 6.01 13.76
CA ASP A 135 19.90 7.16 13.80
C ASP A 135 20.11 8.16 12.64
N GLU A 136 21.18 8.00 11.87
CA GLU A 136 21.44 8.88 10.74
C GLU A 136 20.41 8.71 9.61
N LEU A 137 20.02 9.84 9.01
CA LEU A 137 19.09 9.85 7.90
C LEU A 137 19.71 9.31 6.60
N VAL A 138 18.95 8.45 5.93
CA VAL A 138 19.14 7.93 4.58
C VAL A 138 17.97 8.43 3.73
N ARG A 139 18.21 9.51 2.98
CA ARG A 139 17.20 10.23 2.18
C ARG A 139 16.95 9.53 0.83
N LYS A 140 16.53 8.27 0.89
CA LYS A 140 16.29 7.42 -0.29
C LYS A 140 14.83 6.96 -0.33
N LYS A 141 14.12 7.30 -1.41
CA LYS A 141 12.70 6.92 -1.62
C LYS A 141 12.64 5.65 -2.50
N VAL A 142 12.82 4.51 -1.86
CA VAL A 142 12.91 3.19 -2.52
C VAL A 142 11.64 2.37 -2.32
N PRO A 143 11.32 1.39 -3.19
CA PRO A 143 10.21 0.46 -2.95
C PRO A 143 10.28 -0.22 -1.57
N ALA A 144 9.14 -0.34 -0.89
CA ALA A 144 9.06 -1.00 0.41
C ALA A 144 9.08 -2.53 0.21
N ARG A 145 10.24 -3.15 0.45
CA ARG A 145 10.45 -4.60 0.31
C ARG A 145 10.16 -5.35 1.62
N PHE A 146 9.03 -5.08 2.26
CA PHE A 146 8.50 -5.84 3.40
C PHE A 146 6.97 -5.79 3.41
N VAL A 147 6.31 -6.81 3.95
CA VAL A 147 4.84 -6.87 4.02
C VAL A 147 4.33 -5.90 5.06
N HIS A 148 3.42 -5.03 4.64
CA HIS A 148 2.79 -4.07 5.54
C HIS A 148 1.38 -3.68 5.08
N VAL A 149 0.65 -3.06 6.01
CA VAL A 149 -0.44 -2.12 5.73
C VAL A 149 -0.06 -0.80 6.37
N ASP A 150 -0.19 0.29 5.60
CA ASP A 150 0.29 1.62 5.98
C ASP A 150 -0.18 2.11 7.35
N HIS A 151 -1.39 1.73 7.76
CA HIS A 151 -1.96 2.13 9.04
C HIS A 151 -2.65 0.94 9.71
N SER A 152 -2.48 0.82 11.02
CA SER A 152 -3.30 -0.08 11.83
C SER A 152 -4.73 0.45 11.98
N TYR A 153 -5.61 -0.28 12.66
CA TYR A 153 -6.94 0.26 13.00
C TYR A 153 -6.83 1.51 13.89
N GLY A 154 -5.96 1.49 14.90
CA GLY A 154 -5.69 2.68 15.73
C GLY A 154 -4.95 3.76 14.96
N GLY A 155 -3.96 3.38 14.15
CA GLY A 155 -3.22 4.32 13.30
C GLY A 155 -4.12 5.07 12.31
N ALA A 156 -5.14 4.41 11.75
CA ALA A 156 -6.11 5.04 10.86
C ALA A 156 -6.91 6.15 11.57
N GLU A 157 -7.28 5.97 12.83
CA GLU A 157 -7.96 7.01 13.62
C GLU A 157 -7.04 8.21 13.86
N GLU A 158 -5.73 7.99 14.03
CA GLU A 158 -4.75 9.09 14.12
C GLU A 158 -4.66 9.87 12.81
N ILE A 159 -4.66 9.17 11.66
CA ILE A 159 -4.68 9.78 10.32
C ILE A 159 -5.95 10.60 10.14
N LEU A 160 -7.11 10.09 10.55
CA LEU A 160 -8.36 10.85 10.50
C LEU A 160 -8.27 12.12 11.34
N ARG A 161 -7.80 12.01 12.60
CA ARG A 161 -7.65 13.16 13.52
C ARG A 161 -6.73 14.25 12.97
N VAL A 162 -5.61 13.84 12.38
CA VAL A 162 -4.60 14.78 11.86
C VAL A 162 -5.08 15.48 10.59
N ASN A 163 -5.76 14.76 9.70
CA ASN A 163 -6.13 15.28 8.38
C ASN A 163 -7.57 15.84 8.32
N VAL A 164 -8.33 15.71 9.41
CA VAL A 164 -9.60 16.40 9.65
C VAL A 164 -9.50 17.16 10.99
N PRO A 165 -8.79 18.31 11.00
CA PRO A 165 -8.50 19.04 12.24
C PRO A 165 -9.72 19.70 12.86
N ASP A 166 -10.74 20.02 12.05
CA ASP A 166 -12.03 20.52 12.53
C ASP A 166 -12.75 19.42 13.33
N GLU A 167 -13.02 19.70 14.61
CA GLU A 167 -13.58 18.73 15.55
C GLU A 167 -15.00 18.31 15.17
N GLU A 168 -15.86 19.29 14.85
CA GLU A 168 -17.27 19.06 14.57
C GLU A 168 -17.43 18.23 13.29
N GLU A 169 -16.67 18.58 12.26
CA GLU A 169 -16.63 17.83 11.01
C GLU A 169 -16.09 16.42 11.23
N ARG A 170 -15.00 16.25 11.98
CA ARG A 170 -14.44 14.93 12.25
C ARG A 170 -15.40 14.06 13.05
N GLU A 171 -16.05 14.62 14.07
CA GLU A 171 -17.07 13.90 14.84
C GLU A 171 -18.22 13.42 13.95
N ARG A 172 -18.67 14.26 13.02
CA ARG A 172 -19.72 13.92 12.07
C ARG A 172 -19.28 12.81 11.10
N LEU A 173 -18.10 12.94 10.50
CA LEU A 173 -17.57 11.98 9.53
C LEU A 173 -17.23 10.62 10.16
N SER A 174 -16.65 10.61 11.36
CA SER A 174 -16.26 9.38 12.08
C SER A 174 -17.45 8.52 12.53
N LYS A 175 -18.66 9.10 12.61
CA LYS A 175 -19.92 8.40 12.90
C LYS A 175 -20.57 7.75 11.65
N THR A 176 -19.99 7.97 10.46
CA THR A 176 -20.42 7.36 9.19
C THR A 176 -19.34 6.40 8.68
N ARG A 177 -19.62 5.66 7.59
CA ARG A 177 -18.58 4.82 6.99
C ARG A 177 -17.45 5.70 6.43
N TRP A 178 -16.22 5.32 6.75
CA TRP A 178 -15.02 5.95 6.20
C TRP A 178 -13.90 4.93 6.03
N ALA A 179 -12.97 5.24 5.14
CA ALA A 179 -11.87 4.37 4.75
C ALA A 179 -10.60 5.18 4.49
N ILE A 180 -9.47 4.49 4.47
CA ILE A 180 -8.24 4.97 3.85
C ILE A 180 -7.98 4.09 2.64
N ILE A 181 -7.93 4.70 1.46
CA ILE A 181 -7.64 3.99 0.21
C ILE A 181 -6.51 4.73 -0.52
N ASN A 182 -5.46 3.98 -0.86
CA ASN A 182 -4.35 4.53 -1.62
C ASN A 182 -4.59 4.30 -3.12
N ALA A 183 -4.29 5.30 -3.94
CA ALA A 183 -4.17 5.17 -5.38
C ALA A 183 -2.68 5.11 -5.76
N TRP A 184 -2.24 3.94 -6.21
CA TRP A 184 -0.89 3.68 -6.67
C TRP A 184 -0.84 3.66 -8.21
N ARG A 185 0.05 4.45 -8.79
CA ARG A 185 0.19 4.61 -10.24
C ARG A 185 1.67 4.55 -10.65
N PRO A 186 2.05 3.75 -11.66
CA PRO A 186 3.35 3.86 -12.30
C PRO A 186 3.49 5.20 -13.04
N ILE A 187 4.67 5.81 -12.99
CA ILE A 187 5.02 6.98 -13.83
C ILE A 187 5.57 6.50 -15.19
N ARG A 188 6.11 5.27 -15.23
CA ARG A 188 6.55 4.54 -16.43
C ARG A 188 6.16 3.08 -16.30
N GLU A 189 6.27 2.32 -17.39
CA GLU A 189 6.02 0.88 -17.36
C GLU A 189 6.85 0.19 -16.26
N VAL A 190 6.19 -0.66 -15.47
CA VAL A 190 6.81 -1.43 -14.40
C VAL A 190 7.47 -2.67 -14.96
N THR A 191 8.80 -2.66 -15.04
CA THR A 191 9.62 -3.80 -15.48
C THR A 191 10.45 -4.42 -14.37
N ARG A 192 10.41 -3.85 -13.16
CA ARG A 192 11.22 -4.23 -11.99
C ARG A 192 10.50 -3.83 -10.72
N ASP A 193 10.80 -4.52 -9.62
CA ASP A 193 10.25 -4.21 -8.30
C ASP A 193 8.71 -4.11 -8.33
N PRO A 194 7.98 -5.07 -8.91
CA PRO A 194 6.53 -5.03 -8.95
C PRO A 194 5.91 -4.90 -7.55
N LEU A 195 4.68 -4.36 -7.51
CA LEU A 195 3.89 -4.25 -6.28
C LEU A 195 2.95 -5.45 -6.18
N ALA A 196 3.18 -6.31 -5.19
CA ALA A 196 2.30 -7.40 -4.84
C ALA A 196 1.28 -6.99 -3.78
N VAL A 197 0.09 -7.57 -3.88
CA VAL A 197 -1.05 -7.39 -2.97
C VAL A 197 -1.54 -8.77 -2.51
N CYS A 198 -1.84 -8.90 -1.23
CA CYS A 198 -2.34 -10.15 -0.65
C CYS A 198 -3.86 -10.08 -0.52
N ASP A 199 -4.58 -11.06 -1.07
CA ASP A 199 -6.04 -11.14 -0.94
C ASP A 199 -6.44 -11.09 0.54
N ALA A 200 -7.20 -10.07 0.91
CA ALA A 200 -7.55 -9.78 2.29
C ALA A 200 -8.20 -10.98 3.02
N ARG A 201 -8.94 -11.83 2.28
CA ARG A 201 -9.63 -13.03 2.82
C ARG A 201 -8.68 -14.17 3.16
N SER A 202 -7.43 -14.08 2.74
CA SER A 202 -6.39 -15.09 3.00
C SER A 202 -5.50 -14.76 4.21
N VAL A 203 -5.71 -13.59 4.81
CA VAL A 203 -4.89 -13.06 5.90
C VAL A 203 -5.76 -12.97 7.15
N GLU A 204 -5.37 -13.67 8.20
CA GLU A 204 -6.11 -13.67 9.46
C GLU A 204 -5.82 -12.41 10.29
N GLU A 205 -6.72 -12.03 11.20
CA GLU A 205 -6.46 -10.94 12.16
C GLU A 205 -5.24 -11.25 13.05
N SER A 206 -5.01 -12.53 13.38
CA SER A 206 -3.85 -12.99 14.17
C SER A 206 -2.50 -12.84 13.47
N ASP A 207 -2.52 -12.66 12.14
CA ASP A 207 -1.33 -12.44 11.33
C ASP A 207 -0.86 -10.98 11.43
N LEU A 208 -1.72 -10.06 11.85
CA LEU A 208 -1.42 -8.64 11.96
C LEU A 208 -0.69 -8.34 13.28
N VAL A 209 0.39 -7.56 13.17
CA VAL A 209 1.19 -7.11 14.31
C VAL A 209 1.38 -5.61 14.22
N GLY A 210 0.94 -4.91 15.27
CA GLY A 210 1.12 -3.46 15.39
C GLY A 210 2.60 -3.13 15.50
N VAL A 211 3.08 -2.21 14.65
CA VAL A 211 4.45 -1.71 14.68
C VAL A 211 4.43 -0.19 14.57
N ILE A 212 5.12 0.49 15.48
CA ILE A 212 5.14 1.95 15.54
C ILE A 212 6.16 2.52 14.55
N ALA A 213 5.70 3.38 13.65
CA ALA A 213 6.56 4.17 12.78
C ALA A 213 6.72 5.58 13.38
N HIS A 214 7.95 5.95 13.74
CA HIS A 214 8.25 7.27 14.29
C HIS A 214 8.50 8.28 13.18
N SER A 215 7.78 9.40 13.17
CA SER A 215 8.02 10.45 12.19
C SER A 215 9.46 10.98 12.34
N PRO A 216 10.27 11.03 11.26
CA PRO A 216 11.59 11.62 11.35
C PRO A 216 11.46 13.13 11.68
N PRO A 217 12.45 13.74 12.33
CA PRO A 217 12.43 15.17 12.63
C PRO A 217 12.15 16.00 11.36
N PRO A 218 11.38 17.11 11.44
CA PRO A 218 11.11 17.97 10.30
C PRO A 218 12.40 18.70 9.89
N LEU A 219 13.21 18.04 9.06
CA LEU A 219 14.46 18.56 8.51
C LEU A 219 14.21 18.98 7.05
N PRO A 220 14.95 19.97 6.52
CA PRO A 220 14.84 20.35 5.11
C PRO A 220 15.06 19.12 4.20
N GLY A 221 14.03 18.73 3.44
CA GLY A 221 14.01 17.53 2.61
C GLY A 221 13.43 16.27 3.26
N SER A 222 12.87 16.34 4.48
CA SER A 222 12.05 15.26 5.03
C SER A 222 10.72 15.16 4.26
N VAL A 223 10.29 13.92 4.02
CA VAL A 223 8.97 13.67 3.41
C VAL A 223 7.90 13.97 4.44
N GLN A 224 7.27 15.13 4.36
CA GLN A 224 5.95 15.36 4.94
C GLN A 224 4.93 14.52 4.14
N GLY A 225 4.70 13.28 4.54
CA GLY A 225 3.80 12.40 3.78
C GLY A 225 3.06 11.32 4.57
N GLY A 226 3.20 11.26 5.89
CA GLY A 226 2.59 10.19 6.69
C GLY A 226 1.60 10.68 7.73
N SER A 227 2.02 11.58 8.60
CA SER A 227 1.22 12.05 9.72
C SER A 227 1.89 13.30 10.30
N MET A 228 1.11 14.33 10.65
CA MET A 228 1.55 15.47 11.46
C MET A 228 1.76 15.09 12.95
N GLY A 229 1.88 13.80 13.28
CA GLY A 229 2.17 13.28 14.61
C GLY A 229 3.63 12.87 14.80
N LYS A 230 4.03 12.63 16.06
CA LYS A 230 5.37 12.11 16.43
C LYS A 230 5.58 10.66 15.97
N HIS A 231 4.51 9.88 15.85
CA HIS A 231 4.51 8.51 15.38
C HIS A 231 3.10 8.13 14.90
N PHE A 232 2.99 6.98 14.22
CA PHE A 232 1.72 6.32 13.89
C PHE A 232 1.92 4.80 13.90
N GLU A 233 0.86 4.05 14.19
CA GLU A 233 0.91 2.58 14.17
C GLU A 233 0.57 2.03 12.77
N THR A 234 1.35 1.05 12.32
CA THR A 234 1.22 0.33 11.05
C THR A 234 0.91 -1.15 11.33
N TRP A 235 0.38 -1.89 10.34
CA TRP A 235 0.41 -3.35 10.43
C TRP A 235 1.65 -3.90 9.74
N SER A 236 2.48 -4.62 10.48
CA SER A 236 3.33 -5.67 9.91
C SER A 236 2.57 -6.99 9.91
N VAL A 237 2.98 -7.96 9.10
CA VAL A 237 2.24 -9.22 8.92
C VAL A 237 3.17 -10.40 9.14
N LYS A 238 2.73 -11.41 9.89
CA LYS A 238 3.43 -12.69 10.07
C LYS A 238 3.32 -13.56 8.83
N ALA A 239 4.29 -14.43 8.58
CA ALA A 239 4.19 -15.38 7.47
C ALA A 239 3.06 -16.39 7.72
N ASN A 240 2.26 -16.65 6.69
CA ASN A 240 1.19 -17.64 6.71
C ASN A 240 1.09 -18.29 5.32
N PRO A 241 1.17 -19.63 5.19
CA PRO A 241 1.08 -20.31 3.89
C PRO A 241 -0.29 -20.17 3.22
N ALA A 242 -1.33 -19.74 3.94
CA ALA A 242 -2.64 -19.46 3.37
C ALA A 242 -2.68 -18.18 2.52
N HIS A 243 -1.70 -17.28 2.69
CA HIS A 243 -1.63 -16.01 1.97
C HIS A 243 -1.61 -16.21 0.45
N ARG A 244 -2.52 -15.51 -0.24
CA ARG A 244 -2.63 -15.52 -1.70
C ARG A 244 -2.17 -14.18 -2.26
N TRP A 245 -1.01 -14.19 -2.91
CA TRP A 245 -0.39 -13.01 -3.49
C TRP A 245 -0.70 -12.85 -4.97
N TYR A 246 -0.98 -11.60 -5.35
CA TYR A 246 -1.27 -11.19 -6.71
C TYR A 246 -0.43 -9.98 -7.08
N TYR A 247 -0.10 -9.84 -8.36
CA TYR A 247 0.45 -8.62 -8.94
C TYR A 247 -0.03 -8.50 -10.39
N LYS A 248 0.14 -7.33 -11.00
CA LYS A 248 -0.14 -7.13 -12.42
C LYS A 248 1.18 -6.82 -13.13
N SER A 249 1.61 -7.67 -14.04
CA SER A 249 2.86 -7.43 -14.80
C SER A 249 2.71 -6.26 -15.77
N ARG A 250 3.84 -5.56 -16.02
CA ARG A 250 3.96 -4.46 -16.99
C ARG A 250 2.86 -3.40 -16.87
N MET A 251 2.50 -3.03 -15.65
CA MET A 251 1.60 -1.88 -15.42
C MET A 251 2.20 -0.63 -16.07
N THR A 252 1.39 0.04 -16.85
CA THR A 252 1.68 1.32 -17.51
C THR A 252 1.14 2.49 -16.68
N PRO A 253 1.43 3.75 -17.04
CA PRO A 253 0.85 4.90 -16.36
C PRO A 253 -0.68 5.00 -16.44
N GLN A 254 -1.33 4.22 -17.31
CA GLN A 254 -2.79 4.13 -17.39
C GLN A 254 -3.37 3.16 -16.36
N ASP A 255 -2.55 2.29 -15.78
CA ASP A 255 -2.94 1.35 -14.74
C ASP A 255 -2.88 2.01 -13.36
N VAL A 256 -4.02 2.10 -12.68
CA VAL A 256 -4.09 2.57 -11.29
C VAL A 256 -4.54 1.42 -10.40
N LEU A 257 -3.73 1.11 -9.39
CA LEU A 257 -4.03 0.13 -8.35
C LEU A 257 -4.60 0.87 -7.15
N LEU A 258 -5.82 0.51 -6.76
CA LEU A 258 -6.46 1.02 -5.55
C LEU A 258 -6.29 0.00 -4.42
N LEU A 259 -5.77 0.45 -3.28
CA LEU A 259 -5.41 -0.39 -2.13
C LEU A 259 -6.21 0.06 -0.92
N LYS A 260 -7.07 -0.80 -0.37
CA LYS A 260 -7.76 -0.51 0.89
C LYS A 260 -6.81 -0.68 2.06
N ILE A 261 -6.45 0.43 2.70
CA ILE A 261 -5.58 0.45 3.89
C ILE A 261 -6.41 0.27 5.16
N PHE A 262 -7.58 0.90 5.20
CA PHE A 262 -8.53 0.84 6.31
C PHE A 262 -9.96 0.97 5.78
N ASP A 263 -10.93 0.31 6.43
CA ASP A 263 -12.36 0.56 6.29
C ASP A 263 -13.03 0.39 7.66
N SER A 264 -13.89 1.34 8.02
CA SER A 264 -14.56 1.34 9.31
C SER A 264 -15.68 0.31 9.40
N LYS A 265 -16.25 -0.11 8.26
CA LYS A 265 -17.33 -1.10 8.19
C LYS A 265 -16.86 -2.48 8.67
N ARG A 266 -17.71 -3.18 9.44
CA ARG A 266 -17.41 -4.51 10.02
C ARG A 266 -18.39 -5.61 9.56
N ASP A 267 -18.94 -5.46 8.38
CA ASP A 267 -19.94 -6.37 7.79
C ASP A 267 -19.34 -7.55 7.01
N GLY A 268 -18.07 -7.87 7.26
CA GLY A 268 -17.35 -8.97 6.61
C GLY A 268 -16.61 -8.59 5.33
N ARG A 269 -16.72 -7.35 4.85
CA ARG A 269 -15.89 -6.85 3.75
C ARG A 269 -14.42 -6.79 4.14
N ALA A 270 -13.53 -6.80 3.14
CA ALA A 270 -12.12 -6.49 3.33
C ALA A 270 -11.98 -5.10 3.97
N ARG A 271 -11.17 -5.02 5.03
CA ARG A 271 -10.88 -3.77 5.75
C ARG A 271 -9.44 -3.29 5.55
N ARG A 272 -8.58 -4.13 4.99
CA ARG A 272 -7.16 -3.86 4.78
C ARG A 272 -6.55 -4.85 3.78
N VAL A 273 -5.55 -4.41 3.02
CA VAL A 273 -4.79 -5.24 2.08
C VAL A 273 -3.29 -5.17 2.35
N PRO A 274 -2.66 -6.25 2.85
CA PRO A 274 -1.21 -6.30 2.93
C PRO A 274 -0.59 -6.21 1.55
N HIS A 275 0.47 -5.44 1.43
CA HIS A 275 1.17 -5.24 0.17
C HIS A 275 2.67 -5.11 0.38
N THR A 276 3.42 -5.36 -0.68
CA THR A 276 4.88 -5.26 -0.67
C THR A 276 5.43 -5.14 -2.07
N SER A 277 6.56 -4.46 -2.21
CA SER A 277 7.39 -4.60 -3.40
C SER A 277 8.18 -5.90 -3.29
N PHE A 278 8.23 -6.69 -4.36
CA PHE A 278 8.99 -7.93 -4.37
C PHE A 278 9.98 -7.96 -5.55
N TYR A 279 10.98 -8.83 -5.43
CA TYR A 279 11.89 -9.12 -6.52
C TYR A 279 11.31 -10.25 -7.39
N SER A 280 11.27 -10.05 -8.69
CA SER A 280 10.99 -11.09 -9.68
C SER A 280 12.28 -11.48 -10.41
N ASP A 281 12.45 -12.76 -10.73
CA ASP A 281 13.51 -13.22 -11.65
C ASP A 281 13.32 -12.66 -13.07
N GLU A 282 12.13 -12.15 -13.37
CA GLU A 282 11.78 -11.45 -14.61
C GLU A 282 12.12 -9.94 -14.58
N ASP A 283 12.64 -9.40 -13.46
CA ASP A 283 12.94 -7.97 -13.31
C ASP A 283 14.04 -7.50 -14.30
N CYS A 284 13.73 -6.50 -15.11
CA CYS A 284 14.66 -5.93 -16.10
C CYS A 284 14.62 -4.40 -16.17
N GLY A 285 15.58 -3.81 -16.89
CA GLY A 285 15.59 -2.38 -17.20
C GLY A 285 15.90 -1.46 -16.01
N ASP A 286 15.37 -0.25 -16.05
CA ASP A 286 15.64 0.82 -15.08
C ASP A 286 14.92 0.60 -13.73
N SER A 287 15.11 1.55 -12.82
CA SER A 287 14.37 1.59 -11.55
C SER A 287 12.89 1.85 -11.78
N ARG A 288 12.02 1.20 -10.98
CA ARG A 288 10.60 1.53 -10.96
C ARG A 288 10.40 3.00 -10.56
N THR A 289 9.61 3.71 -11.36
CA THR A 289 9.12 5.05 -11.02
C THR A 289 7.62 5.00 -10.79
N SER A 290 7.16 5.39 -9.61
CA SER A 290 5.75 5.32 -9.22
C SER A 290 5.37 6.45 -8.27
N ILE A 291 4.09 6.80 -8.25
CA ILE A 291 3.46 7.66 -7.25
C ILE A 291 2.38 6.88 -6.49
N GLU A 292 2.31 7.10 -5.20
CA GLU A 292 1.19 6.68 -4.36
C GLU A 292 0.54 7.92 -3.76
N ILE A 293 -0.78 8.03 -3.85
CA ILE A 293 -1.59 9.10 -3.26
C ILE A 293 -2.50 8.46 -2.22
N ARG A 294 -2.49 9.00 -1.00
CA ARG A 294 -3.24 8.45 0.13
C ARG A 294 -4.47 9.32 0.38
N CYS A 295 -5.62 8.69 0.48
CA CYS A 295 -6.89 9.39 0.56
C CYS A 295 -7.72 8.89 1.74
N LEU A 296 -8.32 9.83 2.47
CA LEU A 296 -9.49 9.56 3.30
C LEU A 296 -10.73 9.54 2.40
N VAL A 297 -11.57 8.53 2.56
CA VAL A 297 -12.76 8.29 1.74
C VAL A 297 -13.96 8.19 2.68
N PHE A 298 -15.03 8.93 2.42
CA PHE A 298 -16.21 9.03 3.29
C PHE A 298 -17.49 8.74 2.52
N TRP A 299 -18.40 8.02 3.17
CA TRP A 299 -19.76 7.77 2.71
C TRP A 299 -20.72 8.29 3.77
N GLU A 300 -21.02 9.59 3.71
CA GLU A 300 -21.84 10.27 4.73
C GLU A 300 -23.29 9.77 4.79
N ASN A 301 -23.71 9.06 3.75
CA ASN A 301 -25.00 8.39 3.61
C ASN A 301 -25.00 6.93 4.09
N GLU A 302 -23.86 6.39 4.54
CA GLU A 302 -23.73 5.02 5.05
C GLU A 302 -23.42 5.03 6.56
N SER A 303 -24.07 4.13 7.30
CA SER A 303 -23.77 3.89 8.71
C SER A 303 -22.36 3.34 8.90
N LEU A 304 -21.78 3.67 10.07
CA LEU A 304 -20.50 3.13 10.51
C LEU A 304 -20.50 1.59 10.62
N GLU A 305 -21.62 1.03 11.09
CA GLU A 305 -21.89 -0.42 11.15
C GLU A 305 -22.60 -0.91 9.89
#